data_AF-A0A6N9C8X5-F1
#
_entry.id   AF-A0A6N9C8X5-F1
#
_cell.length_a   1.000
_cell.length_b   1.000
_cell.length_c   1.000
_cell.angle_alpha   90.00
_cell.angle_beta   90.00
_cell.angle_gamma   90.00
#
_symmetry.space_group_name_H-M   'P 1'
#
loop_
_entity.id
_entity.type
_entity.pdbx_description
1 polymer ?
#
loop_
_entity_poly.entity_id
_entity_poly.type
_entity_poly.pdbx_seq_one_letter_code
_entity_poly.pdbx_strand_id
1 'polypeptide(L)'
;MALAGFRTVHGIEESMKHPTKNDSKSDVTLRAVLIGLALVPINVYIVVQWETVWNTQYPTTMTIFYNVVFTFLSLILLNMLLKRWLPRIALSQQELLTVYTMLFLAVCVSGHDFSQSIFCTLGTARWSATPENDWANLFWKYLSQRLTVNDDQVLFGFYTGESTFYTAAHIKGWLEPMVWWTLFLSVVAFTMFCLNIIIRRQWIEKEKLTYPLVHLPYEMSREGNGHHPFFRNKLLWIGFGLAAGINLINGTTFLFPVFPQIPLGYNLNVYFTERPFNAMGNFPVQFNPFAIGLAFAIPLDLLFSCWFFFLLWKAERVVGSMIGVNMPGYPFVAQQVFGGYLGIGIVVFWLGRKPIWQIIKRAIGTKSDADDSDEPMKYRTA
;
A
#
# COMPACT_ATOMS: atom_id res chain seq x y z
N MET A 1 -13.76 8.34 -29.16
CA MET A 1 -12.34 7.99 -28.87
C MET A 1 -12.22 6.99 -27.71
N ALA A 2 -13.16 6.03 -27.58
CA ALA A 2 -13.24 5.06 -26.46
C ALA A 2 -13.07 3.60 -26.92
N LEU A 3 -12.89 3.35 -28.23
CA LEU A 3 -12.79 2.01 -28.81
C LEU A 3 -11.35 1.48 -28.94
N ALA A 4 -10.34 2.31 -28.66
CA ALA A 4 -8.92 1.93 -28.78
C ALA A 4 -8.37 1.20 -27.52
N GLY A 5 -8.99 1.38 -26.36
CA GLY A 5 -8.58 0.73 -25.10
C GLY A 5 -9.08 -0.71 -24.94
N PHE A 6 -10.13 -1.12 -25.67
CA PHE A 6 -10.66 -2.48 -25.60
C PHE A 6 -9.84 -3.48 -26.42
N ARG A 7 -9.20 -3.05 -27.52
CA ARG A 7 -8.34 -3.94 -28.33
C ARG A 7 -7.03 -4.32 -27.66
N THR A 8 -6.51 -3.47 -26.77
CA THR A 8 -5.29 -3.76 -26.01
C THR A 8 -5.54 -4.82 -24.93
N VAL A 9 -6.72 -4.84 -24.30
CA VAL A 9 -7.08 -5.86 -23.31
C VAL A 9 -7.23 -7.25 -23.95
N HIS A 10 -7.87 -7.33 -25.13
CA HIS A 10 -8.08 -8.61 -25.83
C HIS A 10 -6.79 -9.19 -26.46
N GLY A 11 -5.88 -8.34 -26.97
CA GLY A 11 -4.58 -8.80 -27.48
C GLY A 11 -3.63 -9.32 -26.39
N ILE A 12 -3.89 -8.99 -25.12
CA ILE A 12 -3.09 -9.43 -23.97
C ILE A 12 -3.62 -10.75 -23.40
N GLU A 13 -4.93 -11.02 -23.46
CA GLU A 13 -5.53 -12.31 -23.09
C GLU A 13 -4.93 -13.48 -23.92
N GLU A 14 -4.56 -13.26 -25.19
CA GLU A 14 -3.85 -14.28 -25.99
C GLU A 14 -2.41 -14.53 -25.53
N SER A 15 -1.74 -13.53 -24.94
CA SER A 15 -0.37 -13.63 -24.43
C SER A 15 -0.27 -14.21 -23.02
N MET A 16 -1.40 -14.36 -22.32
CA MET A 16 -1.51 -15.03 -21.03
C MET A 16 -2.02 -16.47 -21.16
N LYS A 17 -1.89 -17.09 -22.35
CA LYS A 17 -2.00 -18.56 -22.46
C LYS A 17 -0.93 -19.17 -21.54
N HIS A 18 -1.39 -20.00 -20.61
CA HIS A 18 -0.54 -20.76 -19.69
C HIS A 18 0.70 -21.30 -20.43
N PRO A 19 1.92 -20.98 -19.98
CA PRO A 19 3.09 -21.60 -20.57
C PRO A 19 2.95 -23.11 -20.39
N THR A 20 3.01 -23.82 -21.51
CA THR A 20 3.17 -25.26 -21.53
C THR A 20 4.33 -25.62 -20.61
N LYS A 21 4.13 -26.65 -19.78
CA LYS A 21 4.88 -27.06 -18.58
C LYS A 21 6.36 -27.43 -18.80
N ASN A 22 7.06 -26.88 -19.79
CA ASN A 22 8.37 -27.39 -20.22
C ASN A 22 9.45 -26.36 -20.56
N ASP A 23 9.38 -25.11 -20.06
CA ASP A 23 10.48 -24.14 -20.25
C ASP A 23 10.77 -23.18 -19.08
N SER A 24 10.28 -23.48 -17.87
CA SER A 24 10.54 -22.64 -16.70
C SER A 24 11.90 -22.96 -16.06
N LYS A 25 12.98 -22.32 -16.54
CA LYS A 25 14.10 -22.03 -15.64
C LYS A 25 13.61 -21.00 -14.62
N SER A 26 13.11 -21.48 -13.49
CA SER A 26 12.61 -20.70 -12.36
C SER A 26 13.72 -20.47 -11.33
N ASP A 27 14.86 -19.92 -11.75
CA ASP A 27 15.97 -19.78 -10.81
C ASP A 27 16.03 -18.34 -10.31
N VAL A 28 15.41 -18.12 -9.15
CA VAL A 28 15.76 -17.01 -8.26
C VAL A 28 17.28 -17.05 -8.07
N THR A 29 18.00 -16.09 -8.65
CA THR A 29 19.45 -16.12 -8.62
C THR A 29 19.98 -15.47 -7.34
N LEU A 30 21.06 -16.04 -6.79
CA LEU A 30 21.73 -15.48 -5.61
C LEU A 30 22.13 -14.01 -5.81
N ARG A 31 22.52 -13.62 -7.04
CA ARG A 31 22.85 -12.23 -7.36
C ARG A 31 21.67 -11.27 -7.16
N ALA A 32 20.47 -11.63 -7.59
CA ALA A 32 19.28 -10.81 -7.36
C ALA A 32 18.95 -10.72 -5.87
N VAL A 33 19.07 -11.83 -5.15
CA VAL A 33 18.86 -11.84 -3.70
C VAL A 33 19.83 -10.91 -2.97
N LEU A 34 21.12 -10.96 -3.32
CA LEU A 34 22.14 -10.08 -2.72
C LEU A 34 21.89 -8.60 -3.03
N ILE A 35 21.50 -8.27 -4.27
CA ILE A 35 21.15 -6.90 -4.66
C ILE A 35 19.92 -6.43 -3.88
N GLY A 36 18.88 -7.26 -3.79
CA GLY A 36 17.70 -6.97 -2.99
C GLY A 36 18.06 -6.70 -1.53
N LEU A 37 18.84 -7.61 -0.92
CA LEU A 37 19.26 -7.49 0.48
C LEU A 37 20.11 -6.23 0.74
N ALA A 38 20.92 -5.79 -0.22
CA ALA A 38 21.65 -4.53 -0.12
C ALA A 38 20.74 -3.29 -0.23
N LEU A 39 19.71 -3.34 -1.09
CA LEU A 39 18.79 -2.22 -1.32
C LEU A 39 17.69 -2.09 -0.26
N VAL A 40 17.38 -3.17 0.45
CA VAL A 40 16.34 -3.21 1.50
C VAL A 40 16.62 -2.20 2.63
N PRO A 41 17.77 -2.20 3.32
CA PRO A 41 18.05 -1.24 4.40
C PRO A 41 17.95 0.21 3.94
N ILE A 42 18.39 0.49 2.71
CA ILE A 42 18.33 1.85 2.13
C ILE A 42 16.87 2.29 1.97
N ASN A 43 16.01 1.42 1.42
CA ASN A 43 14.60 1.73 1.24
C ASN A 43 13.87 1.87 2.57
N VAL A 44 14.12 0.97 3.53
CA VAL A 44 13.54 1.03 4.87
C VAL A 44 13.97 2.31 5.58
N TYR A 45 15.25 2.68 5.51
CA TYR A 45 15.75 3.92 6.10
C TYR A 45 15.04 5.14 5.54
N ILE A 46 14.92 5.24 4.21
CA ILE A 46 14.23 6.35 3.55
C ILE A 46 12.76 6.44 3.98
N VAL A 47 12.07 5.29 4.10
CA VAL A 47 10.68 5.24 4.60
C VAL A 47 10.59 5.78 6.02
N VAL A 48 11.46 5.33 6.92
CA VAL A 48 11.48 5.82 8.32
C VAL A 48 11.76 7.33 8.37
N GLN A 49 12.67 7.83 7.52
CA GLN A 49 12.93 9.27 7.44
C GLN A 49 11.70 10.05 6.97
N TRP A 50 11.03 9.63 5.90
CA TRP A 50 9.86 10.34 5.39
C TRP A 50 8.64 10.29 6.31
N GLU A 51 8.35 9.11 6.87
CA GLU A 51 7.11 8.86 7.63
C GLU A 51 7.25 9.28 9.09
N THR A 52 8.37 8.94 9.74
CA THR A 52 8.54 9.13 11.18
C THR A 52 9.33 10.40 11.52
N VAL A 53 10.45 10.66 10.83
CA VAL A 53 11.36 11.75 11.21
C VAL A 53 10.92 13.10 10.64
N TRP A 54 10.72 13.15 9.32
CA TRP A 54 10.32 14.37 8.62
C TRP A 54 8.81 14.58 8.64
N ASN A 55 8.03 13.51 8.80
CA ASN A 55 6.56 13.55 8.80
C ASN A 55 6.01 14.31 7.57
N THR A 56 6.63 14.06 6.40
CA THR A 56 6.31 14.79 5.17
C THR A 56 5.41 14.00 4.24
N GLN A 57 5.64 12.69 4.14
CA GLN A 57 4.95 11.83 3.19
C GLN A 57 4.85 10.41 3.72
N TYR A 58 3.83 9.70 3.25
CA TYR A 58 3.48 8.35 3.69
C TYR A 58 3.44 7.39 2.49
N PRO A 59 4.60 6.98 1.94
CA PRO A 59 4.65 6.05 0.82
C PRO A 59 3.93 4.74 1.10
N THR A 60 3.97 4.26 2.33
CA THR A 60 3.44 2.93 2.68
C THR A 60 1.93 2.90 2.92
N THR A 61 1.28 4.06 3.04
CA THR A 61 -0.19 4.17 3.13
C THR A 61 -0.86 4.30 1.76
N MET A 62 -0.07 4.37 0.68
CA MET A 62 -0.55 4.38 -0.69
C MET A 62 -0.56 2.97 -1.28
N THR A 63 -1.50 2.70 -2.19
CA THR A 63 -1.58 1.39 -2.87
C THR A 63 -0.32 1.05 -3.65
N ILE A 64 0.35 2.04 -4.25
CA ILE A 64 1.63 1.85 -4.96
C ILE A 64 2.72 2.57 -4.18
N PHE A 65 3.67 1.78 -3.64
CA PHE A 65 4.83 2.31 -2.92
C PHE A 65 5.78 3.02 -3.88
N TYR A 66 5.62 4.34 -4.01
CA TYR A 66 6.36 5.13 -4.99
C TYR A 66 7.88 5.08 -4.76
N ASN A 67 8.34 4.87 -3.52
CA ASN A 67 9.76 4.70 -3.19
C ASN A 67 10.33 3.40 -3.79
N VAL A 68 9.57 2.30 -3.72
CA VAL A 68 9.94 1.02 -4.32
C VAL A 68 9.93 1.13 -5.83
N VAL A 69 8.89 1.75 -6.41
CA VAL A 69 8.81 1.99 -7.85
C VAL A 69 9.97 2.87 -8.34
N PHE A 70 10.35 3.90 -7.58
CA PHE A 70 11.47 4.77 -7.91
C PHE A 70 12.80 4.01 -7.87
N THR A 71 13.09 3.28 -6.78
CA THR A 71 14.30 2.43 -6.69
C THR A 71 14.35 1.42 -7.83
N PHE A 72 13.21 0.81 -8.15
CA PHE A 72 13.09 -0.16 -9.23
C PHE A 72 13.32 0.47 -10.61
N LEU A 73 12.75 1.67 -10.86
CA LEU A 73 13.01 2.45 -12.07
C LEU A 73 14.49 2.77 -12.20
N SER A 74 15.13 3.25 -11.13
CA SER A 74 16.58 3.52 -11.11
C SER A 74 17.40 2.28 -11.43
N LEU A 75 17.02 1.12 -10.87
CA LEU A 75 17.67 -0.15 -11.15
C LEU A 75 17.52 -0.57 -12.61
N ILE A 76 16.35 -0.38 -13.22
CA ILE A 76 16.13 -0.67 -14.64
C ILE A 76 16.97 0.26 -15.52
N LEU A 77 16.98 1.56 -15.24
CA LEU A 77 17.79 2.52 -16.00
C LEU A 77 19.29 2.19 -15.91
N LEU A 78 19.76 1.83 -14.71
CA LEU A 78 21.13 1.34 -14.51
C LEU A 78 21.37 0.04 -15.28
N ASN A 79 20.42 -0.90 -15.28
CA ASN A 79 20.53 -2.15 -16.02
C ASN A 79 20.58 -1.92 -17.54
N MET A 80 19.81 -0.97 -18.07
CA MET A 80 19.87 -0.57 -19.48
C MET A 80 21.24 0.00 -19.85
N LEU A 81 21.83 0.82 -18.97
CA LEU A 81 23.19 1.32 -19.12
C LEU A 81 24.19 0.15 -19.08
N LEU A 82 24.09 -0.75 -18.10
CA LEU A 82 24.96 -1.92 -17.98
C LEU A 82 24.86 -2.84 -19.20
N LYS A 83 23.68 -3.03 -19.81
CA LYS A 83 23.54 -3.80 -21.05
C LYS A 83 24.34 -3.21 -22.21
N ARG A 84 24.46 -1.88 -22.27
CA ARG A 84 25.22 -1.19 -23.32
C ARG A 84 26.73 -1.36 -23.16
N TRP A 85 27.25 -1.34 -21.93
CA TRP A 85 28.70 -1.30 -21.66
C TRP A 85 29.27 -2.65 -21.17
N LEU A 86 28.49 -3.41 -20.40
CA LEU A 86 28.90 -4.64 -19.69
C LEU A 86 27.75 -5.69 -19.71
N PRO A 87 27.36 -6.22 -20.89
CA PRO A 87 26.18 -7.08 -21.04
C PRO A 87 26.24 -8.37 -20.21
N ARG A 88 27.43 -8.82 -19.80
CA ARG A 88 27.61 -10.00 -18.95
C ARG A 88 27.12 -9.82 -17.51
N ILE A 89 27.07 -8.58 -17.02
CA ILE A 89 26.67 -8.25 -15.63
C ILE A 89 25.18 -7.87 -15.57
N ALA A 90 24.57 -7.57 -16.73
CA ALA A 90 23.18 -7.16 -16.81
C ALA A 90 22.22 -8.19 -16.20
N LEU A 91 21.24 -7.67 -15.47
CA LEU A 91 20.18 -8.43 -14.82
C LEU A 91 19.13 -8.86 -15.85
N SER A 92 18.60 -10.07 -15.64
CA SER A 92 17.44 -10.59 -16.37
C SER A 92 16.14 -9.95 -15.87
N GLN A 93 15.07 -10.09 -16.64
CA GLN A 93 13.74 -9.64 -16.20
C GLN A 93 13.30 -10.33 -14.90
N GLN A 94 13.55 -11.63 -14.77
CA GLN A 94 13.21 -12.40 -13.56
C GLN A 94 13.95 -11.88 -12.33
N GLU A 95 15.21 -11.47 -12.50
CA GLU A 95 16.04 -10.92 -11.42
C GLU A 95 15.59 -9.54 -10.97
N LEU A 96 15.23 -8.69 -11.92
CA LEU A 96 14.62 -7.40 -11.64
C LEU A 96 13.32 -7.60 -10.85
N LEU A 97 12.44 -8.50 -11.30
CA LEU A 97 11.18 -8.80 -10.60
C LEU A 97 11.40 -9.43 -9.22
N THR A 98 12.46 -10.22 -9.04
CA THR A 98 12.86 -10.76 -7.73
C THR A 98 13.26 -9.62 -6.79
N VAL A 99 14.13 -8.71 -7.23
CA VAL A 99 14.55 -7.54 -6.44
C VAL A 99 13.35 -6.66 -6.09
N TYR A 100 12.47 -6.39 -7.06
CA TYR A 100 11.24 -5.64 -6.82
C TYR A 100 10.37 -6.29 -5.73
N THR A 101 10.16 -7.60 -5.82
CA THR A 101 9.35 -8.35 -4.86
C THR A 101 9.95 -8.28 -3.46
N MET A 102 11.28 -8.45 -3.33
CA MET A 102 11.98 -8.33 -2.05
C MET A 102 11.83 -6.93 -1.44
N LEU A 103 12.01 -5.88 -2.25
CA LEU A 103 11.86 -4.50 -1.80
C LEU A 103 10.43 -4.19 -1.38
N PHE A 104 9.45 -4.63 -2.17
CA PHE A 104 8.03 -4.42 -1.89
C PHE A 104 7.62 -5.07 -0.57
N LEU A 105 8.00 -6.33 -0.35
CA LEU A 105 7.71 -7.05 0.89
C LEU A 105 8.39 -6.42 2.10
N ALA A 106 9.66 -6.01 1.97
CA ALA A 106 10.38 -5.37 3.07
C ALA A 106 9.79 -4.00 3.44
N VAL A 107 9.40 -3.20 2.44
CA VAL A 107 8.73 -1.90 2.67
C VAL A 107 7.34 -2.09 3.26
N CYS A 108 6.59 -3.11 2.82
CA CYS A 108 5.29 -3.44 3.40
C CYS A 108 5.38 -3.72 4.91
N VAL A 109 6.37 -4.51 5.33
CA VAL A 109 6.60 -4.83 6.75
C VAL A 109 7.13 -3.63 7.54
N SER A 110 7.92 -2.75 6.91
CA SER A 110 8.48 -1.57 7.59
C SER A 110 7.58 -0.32 7.54
N GLY A 111 6.38 -0.42 6.97
CA GLY A 111 5.48 0.70 6.80
C GLY A 111 4.82 1.22 8.08
N HIS A 112 4.12 2.34 7.91
CA HIS A 112 3.42 3.11 8.93
C HIS A 112 2.48 2.25 9.80
N ASP A 113 1.62 1.47 9.14
CA ASP A 113 0.56 0.69 9.81
C ASP A 113 1.06 -0.63 10.41
N PHE A 114 2.36 -0.90 10.31
CA PHE A 114 2.97 -2.14 10.82
C PHE A 114 4.07 -1.84 11.85
N SER A 115 5.32 -1.72 11.42
CA SER A 115 6.45 -1.59 12.35
C SER A 115 6.41 -0.29 13.15
N GLN A 116 6.08 0.84 12.53
CA GLN A 116 6.08 2.14 13.20
C GLN A 116 4.99 2.21 14.29
N SER A 117 3.78 1.74 13.96
CA SER A 117 2.69 1.64 14.93
C SER A 117 3.04 0.73 16.12
N ILE A 118 3.78 -0.36 15.90
CA ILE A 118 4.27 -1.22 16.98
C ILE A 118 5.26 -0.44 17.87
N PHE A 119 6.30 0.18 17.30
CA PHE A 119 7.27 0.93 18.11
C PHE A 119 6.62 2.07 18.91
N CYS A 120 5.62 2.74 18.34
CA CYS A 120 4.85 3.77 19.03
C CYS A 120 3.96 3.23 20.16
N THR A 121 3.62 1.95 20.20
CA THR A 121 2.70 1.39 21.21
C THR A 121 3.40 0.62 22.32
N LEU A 122 4.58 0.05 22.04
CA LEU A 122 5.34 -0.82 22.94
C LEU A 122 5.75 -0.20 24.28
N GLY A 123 6.12 1.08 24.27
CA GLY A 123 6.62 1.80 25.45
C GLY A 123 5.66 2.88 25.95
N THR A 124 4.77 3.39 25.10
CA THR A 124 4.02 4.64 25.37
C THR A 124 3.11 4.53 26.58
N ALA A 125 2.45 3.39 26.80
CA ALA A 125 1.57 3.23 27.96
C ALA A 125 2.33 3.26 29.30
N ARG A 126 3.61 2.85 29.32
CA ARG A 126 4.46 2.89 30.52
C ARG A 126 5.19 4.22 30.64
N TRP A 127 5.77 4.71 29.55
CA TRP A 127 6.49 5.99 29.51
C TRP A 127 5.60 7.19 29.82
N SER A 128 4.39 7.22 29.27
CA SER A 128 3.45 8.33 29.48
C SER A 128 2.63 8.20 30.77
N ALA A 129 2.92 7.22 31.64
CA ALA A 129 2.22 7.07 32.89
C ALA A 129 2.69 8.13 33.90
N THR A 130 1.77 8.99 34.36
CA THR A 130 2.03 10.00 35.39
C THR A 130 1.08 9.82 36.56
N PRO A 131 1.41 10.36 37.75
CA PRO A 131 0.50 10.31 38.89
C PRO A 131 -0.86 10.98 38.61
N GLU A 132 -0.92 11.98 37.73
CA GLU A 132 -2.13 12.73 37.40
C GLU A 132 -3.08 11.96 36.47
N ASN A 133 -2.55 11.15 35.55
CA ASN A 133 -3.37 10.36 34.63
C ASN A 133 -3.69 8.95 35.15
N ASP A 134 -2.97 8.49 36.18
CA ASP A 134 -3.16 7.20 36.85
C ASP A 134 -3.06 5.97 35.91
N TRP A 135 -2.33 6.12 34.79
CA TRP A 135 -2.25 5.06 33.78
C TRP A 135 -1.63 3.77 34.30
N ALA A 136 -0.75 3.87 35.30
CA ALA A 136 -0.16 2.71 35.94
C ALA A 136 -1.21 1.77 36.54
N ASN A 137 -2.19 2.31 37.27
CA ASN A 137 -3.24 1.51 37.90
C ASN A 137 -4.34 1.11 36.89
N LEU A 138 -4.61 1.96 35.91
CA LEU A 138 -5.65 1.71 34.91
C LEU A 138 -5.24 0.64 33.88
N PHE A 139 -4.01 0.72 33.35
CA PHE A 139 -3.62 -0.02 32.14
C PHE A 139 -2.57 -1.10 32.37
N TRP A 140 -1.60 -0.94 33.29
CA TRP A 140 -0.47 -1.87 33.37
C TRP A 140 -0.89 -3.32 33.65
N LYS A 141 -2.00 -3.53 34.34
CA LYS A 141 -2.57 -4.88 34.57
C LYS A 141 -3.06 -5.59 33.32
N TYR A 142 -3.38 -4.85 32.25
CA TYR A 142 -3.87 -5.41 30.98
C TYR A 142 -2.76 -5.52 29.93
N LEU A 143 -1.57 -4.98 30.21
CA LEU A 143 -0.42 -5.05 29.33
C LEU A 143 0.37 -6.33 29.61
N SER A 144 0.58 -7.13 28.58
CA SER A 144 1.43 -8.32 28.70
C SER A 144 2.88 -7.91 28.86
N GLN A 145 3.54 -8.37 29.93
CA GLN A 145 4.94 -8.10 30.20
C GLN A 145 5.89 -8.56 29.07
N ARG A 146 5.45 -9.51 28.24
CA ARG A 146 6.23 -10.05 27.13
C ARG A 146 6.04 -9.29 25.81
N LEU A 147 4.99 -8.47 25.72
CA LEU A 147 4.64 -7.73 24.51
C LEU A 147 4.92 -6.23 24.65
N THR A 148 5.37 -5.76 25.81
CA THR A 148 5.71 -4.35 26.07
C THR A 148 7.13 -4.21 26.56
N VAL A 149 7.73 -3.03 26.37
CA VAL A 149 9.02 -2.70 26.98
C VAL A 149 8.75 -2.15 28.38
N ASN A 150 9.23 -2.87 29.40
CA ASN A 150 8.90 -2.57 30.80
C ASN A 150 10.07 -1.98 31.61
N ASP A 151 11.22 -1.75 30.97
CA ASP A 151 12.41 -1.19 31.61
C ASP A 151 12.47 0.33 31.37
N ASP A 152 12.34 1.10 32.44
CA ASP A 152 12.30 2.56 32.40
C ASP A 152 13.65 3.16 31.92
N GLN A 153 14.79 2.49 32.15
CA GLN A 153 16.08 2.95 31.63
C GLN A 153 16.16 2.80 30.11
N VAL A 154 15.62 1.69 29.59
CA VAL A 154 15.55 1.42 28.15
C VAL A 154 14.60 2.41 27.46
N LEU A 155 13.45 2.68 28.09
CA LEU A 155 12.49 3.67 27.59
C LEU A 155 13.06 5.09 27.64
N PHE A 156 13.76 5.46 28.71
CA PHE A 156 14.40 6.77 28.83
C PHE A 156 15.31 7.03 27.63
N GLY A 157 16.27 6.13 27.33
CA GLY A 157 17.17 6.28 26.19
C GLY A 157 16.46 6.34 24.82
N PHE A 158 15.30 5.70 24.67
CA PHE A 158 14.50 5.75 23.44
C PHE A 158 13.77 7.10 23.27
N TYR A 159 13.15 7.62 24.33
CA TYR A 159 12.34 8.83 24.25
C TYR A 159 13.13 10.13 24.41
N THR A 160 14.16 10.16 25.27
CA THR A 160 14.96 11.38 25.50
C THR A 160 16.10 11.54 24.49
N GLY A 161 16.48 10.47 23.79
CA GLY A 161 17.64 10.47 22.90
C GLY A 161 18.97 10.43 23.65
N GLU A 162 20.05 10.86 22.97
CA GLU A 162 21.44 10.84 23.45
C GLU A 162 21.95 9.46 23.93
N SER A 163 21.30 8.40 23.47
CA SER A 163 21.61 7.02 23.81
C SER A 163 22.03 6.23 22.57
N THR A 164 22.52 5.00 22.78
CA THR A 164 22.93 4.10 21.70
C THR A 164 22.19 2.77 21.79
N PHE A 165 21.61 2.31 20.68
CA PHE A 165 20.94 1.00 20.63
C PHE A 165 21.90 -0.16 20.93
N TYR A 166 23.20 0.01 20.66
CA TYR A 166 24.18 -1.07 20.69
C TYR A 166 24.61 -1.50 22.11
N THR A 167 23.95 -1.04 23.18
CA THR A 167 24.21 -1.56 24.53
C THR A 167 23.47 -2.88 24.75
N ALA A 168 24.09 -3.78 25.53
CA ALA A 168 23.46 -5.05 25.86
C ALA A 168 22.12 -4.88 26.63
N ALA A 169 21.98 -3.81 27.41
CA ALA A 169 20.75 -3.50 28.14
C ALA A 169 19.60 -3.14 27.18
N HIS A 170 19.83 -2.23 26.23
CA HIS A 170 18.81 -1.87 25.24
C HIS A 170 18.44 -3.07 24.37
N ILE A 171 19.41 -3.82 23.85
CA ILE A 171 19.15 -5.00 23.02
C ILE A 171 18.27 -5.99 23.78
N LYS A 172 18.61 -6.33 25.03
CA LYS A 172 17.80 -7.27 25.83
C LYS A 172 16.40 -6.76 26.11
N GLY A 173 16.26 -5.47 26.45
CA GLY A 173 14.96 -4.86 26.75
C GLY A 173 13.99 -4.85 25.57
N TRP A 174 14.51 -4.73 24.34
CA TRP A 174 13.70 -4.77 23.11
C TRP A 174 13.54 -6.17 22.51
N LEU A 175 14.49 -7.07 22.72
CA LEU A 175 14.52 -8.38 22.05
C LEU A 175 13.30 -9.24 22.39
N GLU A 176 12.92 -9.34 23.66
CA GLU A 176 11.79 -10.20 24.06
C GLU A 176 10.46 -9.75 23.41
N PRO A 177 10.03 -8.47 23.51
CA PRO A 177 8.87 -7.97 22.80
C PRO A 177 8.97 -8.18 21.28
N MET A 178 10.13 -7.91 20.69
CA MET A 178 10.32 -8.06 19.24
C MET A 178 10.15 -9.51 18.76
N VAL A 179 10.60 -10.50 19.53
CA VAL A 179 10.41 -11.92 19.18
C VAL A 179 8.92 -12.27 19.21
N TRP A 180 8.19 -11.88 20.25
CA TRP A 180 6.76 -12.18 20.35
C TRP A 180 5.92 -11.46 19.28
N TRP A 181 6.22 -10.19 19.00
CA TRP A 181 5.58 -9.46 17.91
C TRP A 181 5.92 -10.08 16.56
N THR A 182 7.17 -10.45 16.31
CA THR A 182 7.55 -11.12 15.07
C THR A 182 6.81 -12.45 14.90
N LEU A 183 6.70 -13.25 15.96
CA LEU A 183 5.95 -14.51 15.94
C LEU A 183 4.46 -14.27 15.65
N PHE A 184 3.83 -13.37 16.40
CA PHE A 184 2.41 -13.02 16.21
C PHE A 184 2.14 -12.55 14.78
N LEU A 185 2.95 -11.62 14.29
CA LEU A 185 2.82 -11.07 12.95
C LEU A 185 3.08 -12.11 11.85
N SER A 186 4.01 -13.04 12.07
CA SER A 186 4.24 -14.16 11.15
C SER A 186 3.02 -15.08 11.07
N VAL A 187 2.36 -15.36 12.20
CA VAL A 187 1.10 -16.13 12.23
C VAL A 187 -0.02 -15.39 11.52
N VAL A 188 -0.15 -14.07 11.74
CA VAL A 188 -1.15 -13.24 11.03
C VAL A 188 -0.89 -13.25 9.52
N ALA A 189 0.36 -13.00 9.09
CA ALA A 189 0.74 -13.01 7.68
C ALA A 189 0.49 -14.38 7.04
N PHE A 190 0.83 -15.46 7.74
CA PHE A 190 0.57 -16.83 7.28
C PHE A 190 -0.93 -17.10 7.16
N THR A 191 -1.73 -16.67 8.13
CA THR A 191 -3.20 -16.80 8.07
C THR A 191 -3.77 -16.03 6.88
N MET A 192 -3.30 -14.81 6.63
CA MET A 192 -3.70 -14.02 5.46
C MET A 192 -3.30 -14.70 4.15
N PHE A 193 -2.14 -15.37 4.11
CA PHE A 193 -1.72 -16.16 2.97
C PHE A 193 -2.65 -17.37 2.73
N CYS A 194 -3.04 -18.10 3.78
CA CYS A 194 -4.02 -19.20 3.68
C CYS A 194 -5.38 -18.69 3.17
N LEU A 195 -5.88 -17.59 3.73
CA LEU A 195 -7.12 -16.96 3.26
C LEU A 195 -7.02 -16.50 1.81
N ASN A 196 -5.86 -15.97 1.40
CA ASN A 196 -5.63 -15.58 0.02
C ASN A 196 -5.77 -16.78 -0.91
N ILE A 197 -5.19 -17.94 -0.59
CA ILE A 197 -5.31 -19.16 -1.41
C ILE A 197 -6.78 -19.58 -1.59
N ILE A 198 -7.59 -19.50 -0.52
CA ILE A 198 -9.02 -19.87 -0.57
C ILE A 198 -9.80 -18.97 -1.52
N ILE A 199 -9.51 -17.66 -1.52
CA ILE A 199 -10.30 -16.65 -2.22
C ILE A 199 -9.71 -16.30 -3.60
N ARG A 200 -8.40 -16.52 -3.79
CA ARG A 200 -7.61 -16.16 -4.97
C ARG A 200 -8.29 -16.53 -6.27
N ARG A 201 -8.75 -17.78 -6.39
CA ARG A 201 -9.37 -18.27 -7.63
C ARG A 201 -10.66 -17.53 -7.97
N GLN A 202 -11.50 -17.27 -6.97
CA GLN A 202 -12.73 -16.49 -7.13
C GLN A 202 -12.41 -15.06 -7.59
N TRP A 203 -11.43 -14.40 -6.97
CA TRP A 203 -11.05 -13.03 -7.29
C TRP A 203 -10.35 -12.87 -8.65
N ILE A 204 -9.43 -13.78 -8.98
CA ILE A 204 -8.67 -13.72 -10.23
C ILE A 204 -9.54 -14.15 -11.41
N GLU A 205 -10.21 -15.30 -11.33
CA GLU A 205 -10.90 -15.89 -12.48
C GLU A 205 -12.27 -15.26 -12.74
N LYS A 206 -13.01 -14.88 -11.68
CA LYS A 206 -14.39 -14.38 -11.84
C LYS A 206 -14.51 -12.88 -11.70
N GLU A 207 -13.79 -12.28 -10.75
CA GLU A 207 -13.92 -10.84 -10.44
C GLU A 207 -12.88 -9.99 -11.20
N LYS A 208 -11.89 -10.62 -11.85
CA LYS A 208 -10.86 -9.98 -12.68
C LYS A 208 -10.29 -8.68 -12.05
N LEU A 209 -10.03 -8.72 -10.74
CA LEU A 209 -9.50 -7.55 -10.04
C LEU A 209 -8.17 -7.14 -10.69
N THR A 210 -8.04 -5.87 -11.08
CA THR A 210 -6.78 -5.37 -11.65
C THR A 210 -5.72 -5.32 -10.57
N TYR A 211 -4.48 -5.72 -10.87
CA TYR A 211 -3.34 -5.68 -9.95
C TYR A 211 -2.29 -4.65 -10.41
N PRO A 212 -2.51 -3.33 -10.22
CA PRO A 212 -1.58 -2.28 -10.66
C PRO A 212 -0.16 -2.47 -10.10
N LEU A 213 -0.09 -3.00 -8.88
CA LEU A 213 1.13 -3.37 -8.17
C LEU A 213 2.03 -4.33 -8.96
N VAL A 214 1.45 -5.23 -9.75
CA VAL A 214 2.20 -6.22 -10.54
C VAL A 214 2.41 -5.73 -11.97
N HIS A 215 1.39 -5.09 -12.56
CA HIS A 215 1.41 -4.66 -13.96
C HIS A 215 2.50 -3.64 -14.27
N LEU A 216 2.66 -2.61 -13.42
CA LEU A 216 3.63 -1.55 -13.68
C LEU A 216 5.08 -2.08 -13.67
N PRO A 217 5.54 -2.79 -12.62
CA PRO A 217 6.89 -3.38 -12.62
C PRO A 217 7.12 -4.39 -13.73
N TYR A 218 6.10 -5.17 -14.07
CA TYR A 218 6.17 -6.14 -15.17
C TYR A 218 6.40 -5.44 -16.52
N GLU A 219 5.61 -4.42 -16.86
CA GLU A 219 5.77 -3.69 -18.11
C GLU A 219 7.08 -2.88 -18.17
N MET A 220 7.54 -2.33 -17.03
CA MET A 220 8.82 -1.63 -16.94
C MET A 220 10.02 -2.56 -17.17
N SER A 221 9.93 -3.81 -16.69
CA SER A 221 11.00 -4.81 -16.81
C SER A 221 10.97 -5.61 -18.11
N ARG A 222 9.84 -5.59 -18.84
CA ARG A 222 9.66 -6.36 -20.07
C ARG A 222 10.55 -5.85 -21.20
N GLU A 223 11.22 -6.79 -21.86
CA GLU A 223 12.02 -6.54 -23.05
C GLU A 223 11.34 -7.16 -24.27
N GLY A 224 11.17 -6.34 -25.32
CA GLY A 224 10.67 -6.77 -26.62
C GLY A 224 11.68 -6.39 -27.71
N ASN A 225 12.17 -7.37 -28.48
CA ASN A 225 13.14 -7.17 -29.56
C ASN A 225 14.37 -6.31 -29.14
N GLY A 226 14.94 -6.60 -27.96
CA GLY A 226 16.12 -5.90 -27.43
C GLY A 226 15.88 -4.47 -26.94
N HIS A 227 14.63 -4.02 -26.86
CA HIS A 227 14.25 -2.70 -26.37
C HIS A 227 13.17 -2.81 -25.29
N HIS A 228 12.99 -1.75 -24.50
CA HIS A 228 11.88 -1.64 -23.55
C HIS A 228 10.75 -0.81 -24.18
N PRO A 229 9.62 -1.42 -24.59
CA PRO A 229 8.52 -0.70 -25.22
C PRO A 229 7.92 0.38 -24.31
N PHE A 230 7.87 0.11 -23.00
CA PHE A 230 7.37 1.02 -21.98
C PHE A 230 8.04 2.41 -22.05
N PHE A 231 9.37 2.46 -22.11
CA PHE A 231 10.13 3.72 -22.15
C PHE A 231 10.10 4.42 -23.53
N ARG A 232 9.56 3.79 -24.58
CA ARG A 232 9.40 4.45 -25.89
C ARG A 232 8.05 5.14 -26.05
N ASN A 233 7.14 4.96 -25.10
CA ASN A 233 5.82 5.58 -25.14
C ASN A 233 5.93 7.10 -24.92
N LYS A 234 5.67 7.89 -25.98
CA LYS A 234 5.71 9.36 -25.93
C LYS A 234 4.69 9.95 -24.96
N LEU A 235 3.50 9.34 -24.85
CA LEU A 235 2.44 9.82 -23.96
C LEU A 235 2.86 9.69 -22.48
N LEU A 236 3.57 8.62 -22.14
CA LEU A 236 4.13 8.43 -20.80
C LEU A 236 5.10 9.56 -20.46
N TRP A 237 6.01 9.92 -21.37
CA TRP A 237 6.97 11.00 -21.13
C TRP A 237 6.34 12.39 -21.10
N ILE A 238 5.26 12.63 -21.86
CA ILE A 238 4.50 13.88 -21.77
C ILE A 238 3.86 13.98 -20.38
N GLY A 239 3.19 12.92 -19.91
CA GLY A 239 2.59 12.89 -18.58
C GLY A 239 3.62 13.03 -17.46
N PHE A 240 4.73 12.29 -17.54
CA PHE A 240 5.86 12.38 -16.61
C PHE A 240 6.47 13.78 -16.61
N GLY A 241 6.75 14.36 -17.79
CA GLY A 241 7.33 15.69 -17.92
C GLY A 241 6.44 16.78 -17.35
N LEU A 242 5.13 16.70 -17.58
CA LEU A 242 4.16 17.63 -17.00
C LEU A 242 4.13 17.52 -15.47
N ALA A 243 3.99 16.31 -14.93
CA ALA A 243 3.96 16.08 -13.50
C ALA A 243 5.28 16.46 -12.81
N ALA A 244 6.41 16.04 -13.37
CA ALA A 244 7.74 16.35 -12.85
C ALA A 244 8.02 17.86 -12.94
N GLY A 245 7.67 18.52 -14.04
CA GLY A 245 7.84 19.96 -14.21
C GLY A 245 7.07 20.76 -13.16
N ILE A 246 5.79 20.45 -12.96
CA ILE A 246 4.95 21.09 -11.93
C ILE A 246 5.56 20.89 -10.52
N ASN A 247 5.96 19.65 -10.19
CA ASN A 247 6.55 19.35 -8.89
C ASN A 247 7.91 20.00 -8.69
N LEU A 248 8.75 20.10 -9.73
CA LEU A 248 10.04 20.78 -9.68
C LEU A 248 9.87 22.28 -9.48
N ILE A 249 8.91 22.92 -10.15
CA ILE A 249 8.60 24.34 -9.93
C ILE A 249 8.16 24.55 -8.49
N ASN A 250 7.18 23.78 -8.02
CA ASN A 250 6.66 23.91 -6.66
C ASN A 250 7.72 23.57 -5.59
N GLY A 251 8.56 22.57 -5.82
CA GLY A 251 9.68 22.22 -4.94
C GLY A 251 10.75 23.30 -4.92
N THR A 252 11.04 23.93 -6.05
CA THR A 252 11.97 25.06 -6.13
C THR A 252 11.42 26.28 -5.40
N THR A 253 10.13 26.59 -5.54
CA THR A 253 9.47 27.64 -4.76
C THR A 253 9.53 27.38 -3.26
N PHE A 254 9.39 26.11 -2.83
CA PHE A 254 9.52 25.74 -1.42
C PHE A 254 10.93 25.99 -0.88
N LEU A 255 11.97 25.65 -1.65
CA LEU A 255 13.37 25.89 -1.26
C LEU A 255 13.79 27.37 -1.40
N PHE A 256 13.29 28.03 -2.43
CA PHE A 256 13.57 29.42 -2.78
C PHE A 256 12.25 30.16 -3.05
N PRO A 257 11.67 30.84 -2.05
CA PRO A 257 10.37 31.52 -2.14
C PRO A 257 10.27 32.70 -3.13
N VAL A 258 11.25 32.84 -4.02
CA VAL A 258 11.32 33.87 -5.07
C VAL A 258 10.53 33.45 -6.32
N PHE A 259 10.36 32.15 -6.55
CA PHE A 259 9.65 31.63 -7.72
C PHE A 259 8.14 31.46 -7.45
N PRO A 260 7.26 31.78 -8.41
CA PRO A 260 5.81 31.61 -8.22
C PRO A 260 5.43 30.13 -8.13
N GLN A 261 4.63 29.79 -7.12
CA GLN A 261 4.06 28.45 -6.96
C GLN A 261 2.91 28.24 -7.95
N ILE A 262 2.81 27.05 -8.54
CA ILE A 262 1.62 26.60 -9.25
C ILE A 262 0.64 26.02 -8.21
N PRO A 263 -0.48 26.70 -7.91
CA PRO A 263 -1.47 26.20 -6.96
C PRO A 263 -2.12 24.92 -7.50
N LEU A 264 -2.00 23.84 -6.73
CA LEU A 264 -2.59 22.53 -7.05
C LEU A 264 -3.90 22.27 -6.33
N GLY A 265 -4.39 23.22 -5.53
CA GLY A 265 -5.60 23.04 -4.76
C GLY A 265 -6.33 24.35 -4.52
N TYR A 266 -7.65 24.30 -4.64
CA TYR A 266 -8.54 25.41 -4.34
C TYR A 266 -9.68 24.92 -3.47
N ASN A 267 -10.06 25.70 -2.45
CA ASN A 267 -11.25 25.42 -1.66
C ASN A 267 -12.41 26.26 -2.19
N LEU A 268 -13.40 25.61 -2.78
CA LEU A 268 -14.57 26.29 -3.34
C LEU A 268 -15.52 26.83 -2.27
N ASN A 269 -15.31 26.49 -0.99
CA ASN A 269 -16.13 27.00 0.11
C ASN A 269 -16.17 28.54 0.18
N VAL A 270 -15.12 29.21 -0.30
CA VAL A 270 -15.05 30.69 -0.37
C VAL A 270 -16.19 31.30 -1.19
N TYR A 271 -16.74 30.56 -2.16
CA TYR A 271 -17.87 31.01 -2.98
C TYR A 271 -19.25 30.70 -2.38
N PHE A 272 -19.31 29.90 -1.31
CA PHE A 272 -20.55 29.43 -0.69
C PHE A 272 -20.64 29.92 0.76
N THR A 273 -20.84 31.22 0.94
CA THR A 273 -20.88 31.87 2.27
C THR A 273 -22.28 31.93 2.88
N GLU A 274 -23.33 31.91 2.05
CA GLU A 274 -24.72 32.03 2.46
C GLU A 274 -25.42 30.68 2.68
N ARG A 275 -26.44 30.66 3.54
CA ARG A 275 -27.28 29.49 3.76
C ARG A 275 -28.16 29.23 2.53
N PRO A 276 -28.45 27.96 2.18
CA PRO A 276 -28.05 26.72 2.86
C PRO A 276 -26.70 26.15 2.38
N PHE A 277 -26.09 26.74 1.34
CA PHE A 277 -24.90 26.21 0.69
C PHE A 277 -23.63 26.27 1.54
N ASN A 278 -23.55 27.21 2.49
CA ASN A 278 -22.45 27.28 3.45
C ASN A 278 -22.31 26.02 4.32
N ALA A 279 -23.38 25.25 4.48
CA ALA A 279 -23.37 23.99 5.23
C ALA A 279 -22.56 22.88 4.54
N MET A 280 -22.20 23.01 3.25
CA MET A 280 -21.31 22.07 2.56
C MET A 280 -19.96 21.90 3.29
N GLY A 281 -19.51 22.93 4.02
CA GLY A 281 -18.19 22.98 4.63
C GLY A 281 -17.08 22.93 3.57
N ASN A 282 -15.92 22.38 3.93
CA ASN A 282 -14.76 22.32 3.04
C ASN A 282 -15.07 21.61 1.72
N PHE A 283 -14.85 22.31 0.60
CA PHE A 283 -14.98 21.77 -0.75
C PHE A 283 -13.61 21.88 -1.46
N PRO A 284 -12.63 21.03 -1.07
CA PRO A 284 -11.32 21.06 -1.70
C PRO A 284 -11.38 20.43 -3.08
N VAL A 285 -10.93 21.16 -4.09
CA VAL A 285 -10.65 20.64 -5.42
C VAL A 285 -9.14 20.66 -5.58
N GLN A 286 -8.54 19.49 -5.76
CA GLN A 286 -7.09 19.35 -5.91
C GLN A 286 -6.75 18.70 -7.24
N PHE A 287 -5.81 19.31 -7.95
CA PHE A 287 -5.19 18.78 -9.16
C PHE A 287 -3.82 18.23 -8.80
N ASN A 288 -3.78 16.95 -8.43
CA ASN A 288 -2.54 16.25 -8.09
C ASN A 288 -2.17 15.28 -9.24
N PRO A 289 -1.21 15.62 -10.12
CA PRO A 289 -0.87 14.78 -11.29
C PRO A 289 -0.53 13.33 -10.95
N PHE A 290 0.17 13.11 -9.84
CA PHE A 290 0.48 11.75 -9.35
C PHE A 290 -0.78 10.97 -8.95
N ALA A 291 -1.70 11.60 -8.21
CA ALA A 291 -2.95 10.96 -7.81
C ALA A 291 -3.84 10.64 -9.02
N ILE A 292 -3.84 11.51 -10.04
CA ILE A 292 -4.51 11.26 -11.32
C ILE A 292 -3.89 10.05 -12.04
N GLY A 293 -2.55 9.93 -12.02
CA GLY A 293 -1.84 8.78 -12.56
C GLY A 293 -2.22 7.47 -11.86
N LEU A 294 -2.29 7.47 -10.53
CA LEU A 294 -2.76 6.32 -9.75
C LEU A 294 -4.24 6.00 -10.02
N ALA A 295 -5.08 7.03 -10.12
CA ALA A 295 -6.51 6.88 -10.37
C ALA A 295 -6.80 6.18 -11.70
N PHE A 296 -5.92 6.29 -12.70
CA PHE A 296 -6.07 5.58 -13.97
C PHE A 296 -6.07 4.05 -13.82
N ALA A 297 -5.48 3.53 -12.74
CA ALA A 297 -5.44 2.11 -12.47
C ALA A 297 -6.65 1.61 -11.66
N ILE A 298 -7.53 2.52 -11.24
CA ILE A 298 -8.72 2.23 -10.43
C ILE A 298 -9.92 1.93 -11.35
N PRO A 299 -10.74 0.89 -11.06
CA PRO A 299 -11.96 0.63 -11.80
C PRO A 299 -12.91 1.83 -11.84
N LEU A 300 -13.59 2.03 -12.97
CA LEU A 300 -14.48 3.18 -13.19
C LEU A 300 -15.61 3.27 -12.17
N ASP A 301 -16.18 2.14 -11.75
CA ASP A 301 -17.26 2.10 -10.75
C ASP A 301 -16.80 2.61 -9.38
N LEU A 302 -15.54 2.33 -9.03
CA LEU A 302 -14.94 2.80 -7.78
C LEU A 302 -14.61 4.30 -7.86
N LEU A 303 -14.08 4.76 -8.99
CA LEU A 303 -13.88 6.19 -9.25
C LEU A 303 -15.19 6.98 -9.21
N PHE A 304 -16.25 6.42 -9.81
CA PHE A 304 -17.59 6.99 -9.76
C PHE A 304 -18.08 7.14 -8.32
N SER A 305 -17.95 6.07 -7.53
CA SER A 305 -18.34 6.06 -6.12
C SER A 305 -17.64 7.17 -5.33
N CYS A 306 -16.33 7.36 -5.52
CA CYS A 306 -15.55 8.37 -4.78
C CYS A 306 -16.11 9.79 -4.92
N TRP A 307 -16.34 10.28 -6.14
CA TRP A 307 -16.85 11.64 -6.33
C TRP A 307 -18.36 11.74 -6.08
N PHE A 308 -19.11 10.68 -6.39
CA PHE A 308 -20.56 10.65 -6.16
C PHE A 308 -20.88 10.74 -4.66
N PHE A 309 -20.29 9.89 -3.83
CA PHE A 309 -20.54 9.91 -2.38
C PHE A 309 -20.00 11.20 -1.73
N PHE A 310 -18.89 11.74 -2.23
CA PHE A 310 -18.42 13.06 -1.81
C PHE A 310 -19.51 14.13 -2.02
N LEU A 311 -20.09 14.21 -3.23
CA LEU A 311 -21.16 15.16 -3.52
C LEU A 311 -22.46 14.84 -2.78
N LEU A 312 -22.78 13.56 -2.60
CA LEU A 312 -23.95 13.12 -1.85
C LEU A 312 -23.88 13.64 -0.40
N TRP A 313 -22.74 13.46 0.28
CA TRP A 313 -22.56 13.99 1.64
C TRP A 313 -22.62 15.52 1.68
N LYS A 314 -22.20 16.22 0.62
CA LYS A 314 -22.40 17.67 0.52
C LYS A 314 -23.88 18.02 0.40
N ALA A 315 -24.61 17.32 -0.47
CA ALA A 315 -26.05 17.52 -0.65
C ALA A 315 -26.82 17.25 0.64
N GLU A 316 -26.49 16.16 1.37
CA GLU A 316 -27.10 15.84 2.66
C GLU A 316 -26.92 16.95 3.69
N ARG A 317 -25.72 17.55 3.78
CA ARG A 317 -25.45 18.69 4.68
C ARG A 317 -26.29 19.91 4.31
N VAL A 318 -26.41 20.20 3.03
CA VAL A 318 -27.21 21.33 2.52
C VAL A 318 -28.70 21.11 2.82
N VAL A 319 -29.21 19.90 2.56
CA VAL A 319 -30.60 19.51 2.90
C VAL A 319 -30.82 19.58 4.41
N GLY A 320 -29.88 19.07 5.21
CA GLY A 320 -29.92 19.16 6.67
C GLY A 320 -30.00 20.61 7.15
N SER A 321 -29.24 21.51 6.53
CA SER A 321 -29.33 22.95 6.83
C SER A 321 -30.66 23.58 6.42
N MET A 322 -31.29 23.13 5.33
CA MET A 322 -32.60 23.64 4.90
C MET A 322 -33.72 23.27 5.87
N ILE A 323 -33.71 22.03 6.35
CA ILE A 323 -34.76 21.51 7.26
C ILE A 323 -34.44 21.76 8.75
N GLY A 324 -33.30 22.39 9.05
CA GLY A 324 -32.93 22.79 10.40
C GLY A 324 -32.29 21.69 11.27
N VAL A 325 -31.72 20.63 10.68
CA VAL A 325 -30.97 19.62 11.43
C VAL A 325 -29.70 20.24 12.00
N ASN A 326 -29.61 20.29 13.32
CA ASN A 326 -28.43 20.79 14.04
C ASN A 326 -27.86 19.70 14.97
N MET A 327 -27.48 18.56 14.39
CA MET A 327 -26.93 17.44 15.14
C MET A 327 -25.43 17.29 14.85
N PRO A 328 -24.57 17.25 15.90
CA PRO A 328 -23.15 17.03 15.72
C PRO A 328 -22.87 15.74 14.95
N GLY A 329 -22.02 15.83 13.94
CA GLY A 329 -21.63 14.68 13.12
C GLY A 329 -22.57 14.36 11.97
N TYR A 330 -23.74 15.00 11.83
CA TYR A 330 -24.60 14.86 10.64
C TYR A 330 -23.80 15.22 9.36
N PRO A 331 -23.86 14.41 8.28
CA PRO A 331 -24.81 13.32 8.01
C PRO A 331 -24.31 11.93 8.42
N PHE A 332 -23.45 11.84 9.44
CA PHE A 332 -22.91 10.58 9.99
C PHE A 332 -22.09 9.80 8.97
N VAL A 333 -21.18 10.50 8.27
CA VAL A 333 -20.34 9.95 7.20
C VAL A 333 -19.62 8.68 7.64
N ALA A 334 -19.05 8.66 8.85
CA ALA A 334 -18.34 7.48 9.37
C ALA A 334 -19.27 6.26 9.50
N GLN A 335 -20.50 6.47 10.00
CA GLN A 335 -21.51 5.42 10.14
C GLN A 335 -22.03 4.95 8.78
N GLN A 336 -22.23 5.86 7.82
CA GLN A 336 -22.59 5.51 6.44
C GLN A 336 -21.49 4.66 5.77
N VAL A 337 -20.23 5.07 5.90
CA VAL A 337 -19.07 4.32 5.37
C VAL A 337 -18.97 2.95 6.03
N PHE A 338 -19.14 2.87 7.36
CA PHE A 338 -19.19 1.60 8.08
C PHE A 338 -20.33 0.70 7.60
N GLY A 339 -21.52 1.24 7.41
CA GLY A 339 -22.67 0.53 6.84
C GLY A 339 -22.40 0.04 5.41
N GLY A 340 -21.71 0.83 4.60
CA GLY A 340 -21.24 0.44 3.27
C GLY A 340 -20.28 -0.75 3.31
N TYR A 341 -19.26 -0.70 4.18
CA TYR A 341 -18.33 -1.82 4.37
C TYR A 341 -19.03 -3.09 4.87
N LEU A 342 -19.96 -2.97 5.83
CA LEU A 342 -20.76 -4.11 6.28
C LEU A 342 -21.63 -4.68 5.15
N GLY A 343 -22.28 -3.82 4.37
CA GLY A 343 -23.09 -4.22 3.23
C GLY A 343 -22.27 -4.99 2.19
N ILE A 344 -21.11 -4.47 1.81
CA ILE A 344 -20.17 -5.15 0.92
C ILE A 344 -19.74 -6.49 1.53
N GLY A 345 -19.36 -6.52 2.81
CA GLY A 345 -18.97 -7.75 3.51
C GLY A 345 -20.06 -8.82 3.45
N ILE A 346 -21.31 -8.46 3.76
CA ILE A 346 -22.46 -9.37 3.69
C ILE A 346 -22.66 -9.90 2.27
N VAL A 347 -22.58 -9.03 1.25
CA VAL A 347 -22.73 -9.43 -0.15
C VAL A 347 -21.60 -10.36 -0.58
N VAL A 348 -20.35 -10.08 -0.19
CA VAL A 348 -19.19 -10.93 -0.48
C VAL A 348 -19.35 -12.31 0.15
N PHE A 349 -19.69 -12.40 1.44
CA PHE A 349 -19.96 -13.68 2.10
C PHE A 349 -21.14 -14.41 1.46
N TRP A 350 -22.20 -13.69 1.10
CA TRP A 350 -23.36 -14.26 0.44
C TRP A 350 -22.97 -14.87 -0.91
N LEU A 351 -22.31 -14.12 -1.79
CA LEU A 351 -21.87 -14.61 -3.11
C LEU A 351 -20.84 -15.74 -2.99
N GLY A 352 -19.93 -15.64 -2.02
CA GLY A 352 -18.87 -16.62 -1.75
C GLY A 352 -19.33 -17.90 -1.05
N ARG A 353 -20.56 -17.97 -0.52
CA ARG A 353 -21.04 -19.09 0.31
C ARG A 353 -20.89 -20.47 -0.35
N LYS A 354 -21.19 -20.57 -1.65
CA LYS A 354 -21.12 -21.85 -2.38
C LYS A 354 -19.66 -22.26 -2.65
N PRO A 355 -18.80 -21.41 -3.25
CA PRO A 355 -17.37 -21.71 -3.39
C PRO A 355 -16.69 -22.05 -2.07
N ILE A 356 -16.89 -21.24 -1.02
CA ILE A 356 -16.27 -21.44 0.29
C ILE A 356 -16.71 -22.79 0.88
N TRP A 357 -18.00 -23.14 0.79
CA TRP A 357 -18.49 -24.43 1.28
C TRP A 357 -17.87 -25.62 0.55
N GLN A 358 -17.63 -25.52 -0.76
CA GLN A 358 -16.94 -26.58 -1.51
C GLN A 358 -15.48 -26.73 -1.08
N ILE A 359 -14.80 -25.63 -0.79
CA ILE A 359 -13.42 -25.65 -0.27
C ILE A 359 -13.39 -26.29 1.12
N ILE A 360 -14.31 -25.93 2.02
CA ILE A 360 -14.44 -26.54 3.35
C ILE A 360 -14.68 -28.05 3.26
N LYS A 361 -15.58 -28.49 2.36
CA LYS A 361 -15.81 -29.93 2.12
C LYS A 361 -14.53 -30.65 1.70
N ARG A 362 -13.74 -30.03 0.81
CA ARG A 362 -12.48 -30.58 0.33
C ARG A 362 -11.43 -30.67 1.45
N ALA A 363 -11.34 -29.63 2.28
CA ALA A 363 -10.43 -29.59 3.42
C ALA A 363 -10.72 -30.71 4.44
N ILE A 364 -12.01 -30.98 4.70
CA ILE A 364 -12.47 -32.03 5.63
C ILE A 364 -12.41 -33.44 4.99
N GLY A 365 -12.05 -33.56 3.70
CA GLY A 365 -11.92 -34.84 3.01
C GLY A 365 -13.24 -35.43 2.50
N THR A 366 -14.30 -34.63 2.45
CA THR A 366 -15.58 -35.01 1.82
C THR A 366 -15.56 -34.71 0.32
N LYS A 367 -16.42 -35.41 -0.45
CA LYS A 367 -16.52 -35.22 -1.91
C LYS A 367 -16.86 -33.76 -2.23
N SER A 368 -15.98 -33.12 -2.99
CA SER A 368 -16.05 -31.71 -3.37
C SER A 368 -15.64 -31.56 -4.83
N ASP A 369 -16.27 -30.61 -5.53
CA ASP A 369 -15.96 -30.24 -6.92
C ASP A 369 -14.80 -29.22 -7.00
N ALA A 370 -14.22 -28.81 -5.86
CA ALA A 370 -13.10 -27.90 -5.82
C ALA A 370 -11.79 -28.62 -6.21
N ASP A 371 -11.12 -28.10 -7.24
CA ASP A 371 -9.80 -28.53 -7.68
C ASP A 371 -8.72 -27.60 -7.11
N ASP A 372 -7.71 -28.21 -6.48
CA ASP A 372 -6.57 -27.58 -5.80
C ASP A 372 -5.22 -27.90 -6.45
N SER A 373 -5.21 -28.48 -7.66
CA SER A 373 -3.99 -28.91 -8.36
C SER A 373 -3.08 -27.76 -8.82
N ASP A 374 -3.65 -26.62 -9.18
CA ASP A 374 -2.94 -25.41 -9.62
C ASP A 374 -2.77 -24.35 -8.51
N GLU A 375 -3.12 -24.68 -7.26
CA GLU A 375 -2.94 -23.78 -6.12
C GLU A 375 -1.54 -23.94 -5.49
N PRO A 376 -0.93 -22.85 -4.97
CA PRO A 376 0.38 -22.91 -4.32
C PRO A 376 0.44 -23.85 -3.11
N MET A 377 -0.70 -24.05 -2.45
CA MET A 377 -0.87 -24.96 -1.32
C MET A 377 -2.23 -25.64 -1.42
N LYS A 378 -2.31 -26.90 -1.00
CA LYS A 378 -3.58 -27.63 -0.93
C LYS A 378 -4.54 -26.97 0.06
N TYR A 379 -5.84 -26.96 -0.25
CA TYR A 379 -6.88 -26.39 0.62
C TYR A 379 -7.00 -27.07 1.99
N ARG A 380 -6.39 -28.23 2.18
CA ARG A 380 -6.35 -28.91 3.49
C ARG A 380 -5.22 -28.40 4.39
N THR A 381 -4.16 -27.88 3.80
CA THR A 381 -2.99 -27.37 4.52
C THR A 381 -3.13 -25.87 4.81
N ALA A 382 -3.73 -25.14 3.87
CA ALA A 382 -4.22 -23.78 4.09
C ALA A 382 -5.41 -23.81 5.05
#